data_AF-A0A7W8G9F2-F1
#
_entry.id   AF-A0A7W8G9F2-F1
#
_cell.length_a   1.000
_cell.length_b   1.000
_cell.length_c   1.000
_cell.angle_alpha   90.00
_cell.angle_beta   90.00
_cell.angle_gamma   90.00
#
_symmetry.space_group_name_H-M   'P 1'
#
loop_
_entity.id
_entity.type
_entity.pdbx_description
1 polymer ?
#
loop_
_entity_poly.entity_id
_entity_poly.type
_entity_poly.pdbx_seq_one_letter_code
_entity_poly.pdbx_strand_id
1 'polypeptide(L)'
;MKFTRFISFFLIFLLLSQSAFSLGKKDKDSDTSENTSSKEEKIPKEVITIDLLLDTKKPNPQNHFNWKSSAKTSGTTSSSSSTNSEKSYKDYFDALSGASKVHSTKYFREATLDSSKKNLRTPKGLRNLCLYAVANPESLSKDNFLVNQEGKKVTITFSHRENSYKIESDENGIINVPQGFFIKIKEKPAEKPEKEVKTEEKKDEAEAVTEEAKPEEVQTEFQKDQPLDSLTAIFKGKLTANLTNEGILTLKGKIKVEKREEDKESK
;
A
#
# COMPACT_ATOMS: atom_id res chain seq x y z
N MET A 1 -4.67 -31.42 -53.87
CA MET A 1 -5.63 -30.84 -54.83
C MET A 1 -5.64 -29.33 -54.60
N LYS A 2 -5.17 -28.58 -55.61
CA LYS A 2 -5.42 -27.18 -56.00
C LYS A 2 -5.41 -26.03 -54.95
N PHE A 3 -4.37 -25.18 -55.11
CA PHE A 3 -4.29 -23.71 -55.05
C PHE A 3 -5.58 -22.90 -54.81
N THR A 4 -5.48 -21.72 -54.17
CA THR A 4 -5.59 -20.37 -54.82
C THR A 4 -5.19 -19.23 -53.86
N ARG A 5 -4.45 -18.23 -54.39
CA ARG A 5 -4.01 -16.95 -53.82
C ARG A 5 -4.94 -15.80 -54.26
N PHE A 6 -5.01 -14.68 -53.52
CA PHE A 6 -5.22 -13.27 -53.99
C PHE A 6 -4.79 -12.33 -52.83
N ILE A 7 -3.84 -11.35 -52.87
CA ILE A 7 -3.61 -10.13 -53.72
C ILE A 7 -4.81 -9.17 -53.60
N SER A 8 -4.78 -7.85 -53.36
CA SER A 8 -3.85 -6.74 -53.04
C SER A 8 -4.75 -5.48 -52.84
N PHE A 9 -4.18 -4.27 -52.77
CA PHE A 9 -4.76 -2.90 -52.70
C PHE A 9 -4.88 -2.37 -51.25
N PHE A 10 -3.99 -1.51 -50.73
CA PHE A 10 -3.51 -0.19 -51.20
C PHE A 10 -4.64 0.84 -51.34
N LEU A 11 -4.83 1.68 -50.32
CA LEU A 11 -5.41 3.01 -50.49
C LEU A 11 -4.77 3.98 -49.49
N ILE A 12 -3.88 4.82 -50.02
CA ILE A 12 -3.39 6.07 -49.42
C ILE A 12 -4.51 7.09 -49.58
N PHE A 13 -4.90 7.77 -48.50
CA PHE A 13 -5.67 9.02 -48.61
C PHE A 13 -4.92 10.13 -47.87
N LEU A 14 -4.30 10.98 -48.68
CA LEU A 14 -3.78 12.29 -48.35
C LEU A 14 -4.85 13.30 -48.80
N LEU A 15 -5.31 14.20 -47.93
CA LEU A 15 -5.87 15.48 -48.37
C LEU A 15 -5.82 16.54 -47.27
N LEU A 16 -5.36 17.71 -47.72
CA LEU A 16 -5.04 18.92 -46.98
C LEU A 16 -6.25 19.79 -46.64
N SER A 17 -5.97 20.79 -45.79
CA SER A 17 -6.59 22.12 -45.69
C SER A 17 -7.74 22.20 -44.65
N GLN A 18 -7.86 23.23 -43.81
CA GLN A 18 -7.50 24.63 -43.97
C GLN A 18 -7.05 25.31 -42.68
N SER A 19 -6.12 26.25 -42.84
CA SER A 19 -5.90 27.38 -41.94
C SER A 19 -7.01 28.42 -42.14
N ALA A 20 -7.70 28.79 -41.06
CA ALA A 20 -8.49 30.02 -41.01
C ALA A 20 -7.91 30.95 -39.94
N PHE A 21 -7.34 32.04 -40.44
CA PHE A 21 -7.03 33.27 -39.73
C PHE A 21 -8.35 33.89 -39.26
N SER A 22 -8.44 34.31 -37.99
CA SER A 22 -9.45 35.28 -37.56
C SER A 22 -8.77 36.31 -36.65
N LEU A 23 -8.90 37.58 -37.02
CA LEU A 23 -8.36 38.75 -36.35
C LEU A 23 -9.53 39.69 -36.01
N GLY A 24 -9.54 40.24 -34.79
CA GLY A 24 -10.46 41.29 -34.33
C GLY A 24 -11.47 40.74 -33.31
N LYS A 25 -11.72 41.34 -32.14
CA LYS A 25 -11.58 42.73 -31.69
C LYS A 25 -11.12 42.79 -30.23
N LYS A 26 -10.54 43.94 -29.92
CA LYS A 26 -10.15 44.44 -28.61
C LYS A 26 -11.38 45.08 -27.98
N ASP A 27 -11.86 44.52 -26.88
CA ASP A 27 -12.65 45.25 -25.88
C ASP A 27 -12.06 44.92 -24.50
N LYS A 28 -11.71 46.00 -23.78
CA LYS A 28 -11.44 45.97 -22.35
C LYS A 28 -12.74 45.61 -21.66
N ASP A 29 -12.73 44.60 -20.80
CA ASP A 29 -13.33 44.72 -19.47
C ASP A 29 -12.64 43.76 -18.52
N SER A 30 -12.45 44.28 -17.31
CA SER A 30 -11.88 43.65 -16.14
C SER A 30 -12.75 42.48 -15.71
N ASP A 31 -12.16 41.29 -15.57
CA ASP A 31 -12.43 40.46 -14.41
C ASP A 31 -11.28 39.48 -14.18
N THR A 32 -10.62 39.66 -13.04
CA THR A 32 -9.66 38.72 -12.47
C THR A 32 -10.43 37.46 -12.07
N SER A 33 -10.55 36.50 -12.98
CA SER A 33 -10.81 35.11 -12.60
C SER A 33 -9.47 34.39 -12.56
N GLU A 34 -9.04 34.07 -11.34
CA GLU A 34 -8.01 33.06 -11.10
C GLU A 34 -8.51 31.74 -11.66
N ASN A 35 -8.19 31.47 -12.93
CA ASN A 35 -8.25 30.14 -13.48
C ASN A 35 -7.12 29.33 -12.83
N THR A 36 -7.36 28.85 -11.61
CA THR A 36 -6.61 27.74 -11.02
C THR A 36 -6.89 26.51 -11.86
N SER A 37 -6.15 26.41 -12.97
CA SER A 37 -5.95 25.17 -13.70
C SER A 37 -5.41 24.15 -12.70
N SER A 38 -6.31 23.31 -12.19
CA SER A 38 -5.97 22.14 -11.40
C SER A 38 -5.11 21.25 -12.29
N LYS A 39 -3.80 21.40 -12.14
CA LYS A 39 -2.81 20.56 -12.78
C LYS A 39 -3.07 19.15 -12.27
N GLU A 40 -3.75 18.34 -13.09
CA GLU A 40 -4.11 16.97 -12.77
C GLU A 40 -2.84 16.24 -12.33
N GLU A 41 -2.72 15.99 -11.02
CA GLU A 41 -1.53 15.40 -10.43
C GLU A 41 -1.41 13.98 -10.99
N LYS A 42 -0.53 13.82 -11.97
CA LYS A 42 -0.30 12.54 -12.63
C LYS A 42 0.33 11.58 -11.63
N ILE A 43 -0.50 10.71 -11.06
CA ILE A 43 -0.05 9.69 -10.12
C ILE A 43 1.00 8.81 -10.81
N PRO A 44 2.20 8.67 -10.22
CA PRO A 44 3.24 7.83 -10.80
C PRO A 44 2.75 6.37 -10.86
N LYS A 45 2.92 5.73 -12.03
CA LYS A 45 2.65 4.30 -12.22
C LYS A 45 3.73 3.47 -11.53
N GLU A 46 3.73 3.48 -10.20
CA GLU A 46 4.60 2.67 -9.38
C GLU A 46 4.05 1.24 -9.31
N VAL A 47 4.90 0.28 -9.67
CA VAL A 47 4.67 -1.16 -9.51
C VAL A 47 5.66 -1.69 -8.49
N ILE A 48 5.15 -2.41 -7.50
CA ILE A 48 5.93 -3.18 -6.53
C ILE A 48 5.74 -4.68 -6.81
N THR A 49 6.84 -5.41 -6.92
CA THR A 49 6.84 -6.88 -6.95
C THR A 49 7.20 -7.40 -5.56
N ILE A 50 6.42 -8.33 -5.03
CA ILE A 50 6.63 -8.98 -3.72
C ILE A 50 6.97 -10.46 -3.95
N ASP A 51 7.94 -10.96 -3.19
CA ASP A 51 8.31 -12.36 -3.09
C ASP A 51 8.69 -12.68 -1.64
N LEU A 52 7.80 -13.36 -0.94
CA LEU A 52 7.95 -13.75 0.46
C LEU A 52 7.93 -15.26 0.59
N LEU A 53 8.80 -15.77 1.46
CA LEU A 53 8.80 -17.13 1.95
C LEU A 53 8.94 -17.10 3.47
N LEU A 54 8.08 -17.85 4.15
CA LEU A 54 8.05 -17.97 5.60
C LEU A 54 7.74 -19.41 6.01
N ASP A 55 8.67 -20.07 6.69
CA ASP A 55 8.41 -21.27 7.47
C ASP A 55 7.61 -20.87 8.73
N THR A 56 6.36 -21.33 8.81
CA THR A 56 5.42 -20.95 9.87
C THR A 56 5.59 -21.79 11.13
N LYS A 57 6.38 -22.86 11.08
CA LYS A 57 6.51 -23.83 12.17
C LYS A 57 7.81 -23.66 12.94
N LYS A 58 8.87 -23.16 12.29
CA LYS A 58 10.20 -23.06 12.89
C LYS A 58 11.06 -21.98 12.22
N PRO A 59 12.11 -21.50 12.91
CA PRO A 59 13.18 -20.73 12.26
C PRO A 59 13.70 -21.45 11.02
N ASN A 60 13.81 -20.73 9.91
CA ASN A 60 14.34 -21.27 8.67
C ASN A 60 15.24 -20.22 7.99
N PRO A 61 16.51 -20.53 7.68
CA PRO A 61 17.43 -19.60 7.04
C PRO A 61 16.99 -19.20 5.61
N GLN A 62 16.05 -19.93 5.03
CA GLN A 62 15.46 -19.60 3.72
C GLN A 62 14.33 -18.57 3.81
N ASN A 63 13.84 -18.25 5.01
CA ASN A 63 12.85 -17.20 5.20
C ASN A 63 13.37 -15.88 4.62
N HIS A 64 12.55 -15.26 3.78
CA HIS A 64 12.95 -14.04 3.10
C HIS A 64 11.78 -13.15 2.75
N PHE A 65 12.11 -11.86 2.65
CA PHE A 65 11.23 -10.86 2.09
C PHE A 65 11.98 -10.09 1.01
N ASN A 66 11.74 -10.49 -0.24
CA ASN A 66 12.30 -9.85 -1.41
C ASN A 66 11.24 -8.96 -2.05
N TRP A 67 11.62 -7.76 -2.48
CA TRP A 67 10.71 -6.90 -3.22
C TRP A 67 11.46 -5.96 -4.16
N LYS A 68 10.73 -5.46 -5.16
CA LYS A 68 11.24 -4.51 -6.15
C LYS A 68 10.26 -3.37 -6.33
N SER A 69 10.73 -2.14 -6.47
CA SER A 69 9.90 -1.01 -6.92
C SER A 69 10.44 -0.42 -8.23
N SER A 70 9.49 -0.06 -9.09
CA SER A 70 9.72 0.67 -10.34
C SER A 70 9.69 2.20 -10.16
N ALA A 71 9.45 2.71 -8.95
CA ALA A 71 9.50 4.14 -8.69
C ALA A 71 10.90 4.72 -8.92
N LYS A 72 10.96 5.85 -9.63
CA LYS A 72 12.18 6.65 -9.74
C LYS A 72 12.44 7.31 -8.40
N THR A 73 13.50 6.90 -7.70
CA THR A 73 13.89 7.53 -6.43
C THR A 73 14.60 8.85 -6.73
N SER A 74 14.11 9.97 -6.19
CA SER A 74 14.82 11.25 -6.19
C SER A 74 15.71 11.35 -4.93
N GLY A 75 17.04 11.32 -5.12
CA GLY A 75 18.10 11.54 -4.11
C GLY A 75 18.83 10.25 -3.72
N THR A 76 20.16 10.09 -3.76
CA THR A 76 21.30 11.05 -3.81
C THR A 76 22.52 10.37 -4.47
N THR A 77 23.02 11.01 -5.55
CA THR A 77 24.37 11.05 -6.18
C THR A 77 25.20 9.78 -6.47
N SER A 78 25.33 9.40 -7.75
CA SER A 78 26.48 9.82 -8.61
C SER A 78 26.46 9.09 -9.95
N SER A 79 26.93 9.80 -10.99
CA SER A 79 27.16 9.35 -12.36
C SER A 79 25.95 9.24 -13.29
N SER A 80 26.10 9.96 -14.41
CA SER A 80 25.19 10.09 -15.55
C SER A 80 24.82 8.75 -16.18
N SER A 81 23.56 8.36 -16.06
CA SER A 81 22.87 7.51 -17.03
C SER A 81 21.39 7.52 -16.68
N SER A 82 20.56 8.04 -17.58
CA SER A 82 19.10 7.96 -17.51
C SER A 82 18.66 6.52 -17.81
N THR A 83 18.85 5.62 -16.85
CA THR A 83 18.25 4.28 -16.85
C THR A 83 17.14 4.26 -15.82
N ASN A 84 15.95 3.77 -16.21
CA ASN A 84 14.88 3.43 -15.27
C ASN A 84 15.42 2.41 -14.25
N SER A 85 15.99 2.88 -13.13
CA SER A 85 16.64 2.01 -12.16
C SER A 85 15.57 1.40 -11.25
N GLU A 86 15.12 0.19 -11.56
CA GLU A 86 14.34 -0.65 -10.66
C GLU A 86 15.17 -0.89 -9.38
N LYS A 87 14.62 -0.54 -8.22
CA LYS A 87 15.29 -0.80 -6.93
C LYS A 87 14.82 -2.15 -6.42
N SER A 88 15.76 -3.08 -6.24
CA SER A 88 15.51 -4.44 -5.76
C SER A 88 16.13 -4.64 -4.39
N TYR A 89 15.37 -5.26 -3.49
CA TYR A 89 15.83 -5.66 -2.16
C TYR A 89 15.68 -7.17 -2.04
N LYS A 90 16.77 -7.83 -1.68
CA LYS A 90 16.79 -9.25 -1.32
C LYS A 90 17.18 -9.33 0.14
N ASP A 91 16.34 -9.92 0.97
CA ASP A 91 16.49 -9.77 2.40
C ASP A 91 16.06 -10.97 3.20
N TYR A 92 16.77 -11.17 4.30
CA TYR A 92 16.72 -12.34 5.16
C TYR A 92 16.84 -11.88 6.62
N PHE A 93 16.47 -12.75 7.54
CA PHE A 93 16.74 -12.55 8.96
C PHE A 93 18.26 -12.52 9.22
N ASP A 94 18.70 -11.55 10.02
CA ASP A 94 20.04 -11.43 10.57
C ASP A 94 19.99 -11.60 12.09
N ALA A 95 20.62 -12.67 12.58
CA ALA A 95 20.65 -13.01 14.00
C ALA A 95 21.39 -11.97 14.85
N LEU A 96 22.33 -11.20 14.28
CA LEU A 96 23.08 -10.18 15.02
C LEU A 96 22.20 -8.98 15.36
N SER A 97 21.45 -8.47 14.38
CA SER A 97 20.51 -7.37 14.59
C SER A 97 19.15 -7.83 15.13
N GLY A 98 18.85 -9.13 15.07
CA GLY A 98 17.52 -9.67 15.38
C GLY A 98 16.45 -9.23 14.39
N ALA A 99 16.83 -8.77 13.20
CA ALA A 99 15.96 -8.13 12.22
C ALA A 99 16.43 -8.34 10.78
N SER A 100 15.91 -7.52 9.88
CA SER A 100 16.23 -7.47 8.45
C SER A 100 17.70 -7.12 8.19
N LYS A 101 18.42 -8.00 7.47
CA LYS A 101 19.84 -7.86 7.14
C LYS A 101 20.15 -6.61 6.31
N VAL A 102 19.29 -6.26 5.35
CA VAL A 102 19.50 -5.09 4.47
C VAL A 102 18.49 -3.97 4.70
N HIS A 103 17.78 -3.99 5.84
CA HIS A 103 16.72 -3.04 6.18
C HIS A 103 15.62 -2.91 5.11
N SER A 104 15.32 -3.98 4.37
CA SER A 104 14.34 -3.95 3.27
C SER A 104 12.94 -3.53 3.75
N THR A 105 12.61 -3.79 5.01
CA THR A 105 11.34 -3.45 5.64
C THR A 105 11.18 -1.94 5.88
N LYS A 106 12.27 -1.24 6.19
CA LYS A 106 12.31 0.23 6.28
C LYS A 106 12.01 0.83 4.91
N TYR A 107 12.73 0.38 3.90
CA TYR A 107 12.56 0.88 2.54
C TYR A 107 11.19 0.51 1.95
N PHE A 108 10.66 -0.65 2.31
CA PHE A 108 9.32 -1.07 1.89
C PHE A 108 8.27 -0.14 2.51
N ARG A 109 8.38 0.17 3.80
CA ARG A 109 7.53 1.16 4.46
C ARG A 109 7.55 2.48 3.70
N GLU A 110 8.73 3.02 3.39
CA GLU A 110 8.89 4.26 2.64
C GLU A 110 8.21 4.22 1.26
N ALA A 111 8.36 3.12 0.52
CA ALA A 111 7.71 2.94 -0.78
C ALA A 111 6.17 2.85 -0.67
N THR A 112 5.66 2.35 0.45
CA THR A 112 4.21 2.18 0.65
C THR A 112 3.50 3.40 1.25
N LEU A 113 4.23 4.41 1.73
CA LEU A 113 3.63 5.63 2.26
C LEU A 113 3.10 6.53 1.13
N ASP A 114 2.12 7.37 1.46
CA ASP A 114 1.59 8.42 0.61
C ASP A 114 2.61 9.56 0.37
N SER A 115 2.25 10.51 -0.49
CA SER A 115 3.11 11.67 -0.79
C SER A 115 3.42 12.51 0.45
N SER A 116 2.48 12.57 1.41
CA SER A 116 2.68 13.25 2.70
C SER A 116 3.59 12.49 3.67
N LYS A 117 3.91 11.22 3.35
CA LYS A 117 4.68 10.27 4.17
C LYS A 117 4.08 9.95 5.53
N LYS A 118 2.78 10.19 5.71
CA LYS A 118 2.08 9.96 6.98
C LYS A 118 1.26 8.68 6.95
N ASN A 119 0.68 8.35 5.81
CA ASN A 119 -0.35 7.32 5.69
C ASN A 119 0.10 6.19 4.75
N LEU A 120 -0.23 4.94 5.11
CA LEU A 120 0.08 3.78 4.27
C LEU A 120 -0.95 3.66 3.14
N ARG A 121 -0.45 3.56 1.90
CA ARG A 121 -1.25 3.25 0.70
C ARG A 121 -1.56 1.76 0.55
N THR A 122 -0.92 0.91 1.36
CA THR A 122 -1.11 -0.55 1.42
C THR A 122 -1.88 -0.96 2.68
N PRO A 123 -2.59 -2.10 2.66
CA PRO A 123 -3.15 -2.69 3.88
C PRO A 123 -2.07 -2.87 4.96
N LYS A 124 -2.41 -2.53 6.21
CA LYS A 124 -1.56 -2.72 7.38
C LYS A 124 -1.20 -4.19 7.56
N GLY A 125 -2.15 -5.09 7.30
CA GLY A 125 -1.93 -6.55 7.38
C GLY A 125 -0.82 -7.03 6.42
N LEU A 126 -0.79 -6.55 5.18
CA LEU A 126 0.25 -6.91 4.20
C LEU A 126 1.63 -6.48 4.67
N ARG A 127 1.74 -5.23 5.16
CA ARG A 127 3.00 -4.70 5.67
C ARG A 127 3.52 -5.57 6.80
N ASN A 128 2.69 -5.87 7.79
CA ASN A 128 3.13 -6.65 8.96
C ASN A 128 3.44 -8.10 8.61
N LEU A 129 2.71 -8.71 7.68
CA LEU A 129 3.04 -10.05 7.17
C LEU A 129 4.45 -10.09 6.57
N CYS A 130 4.82 -9.07 5.79
CA CYS A 130 6.15 -8.98 5.19
C CYS A 130 7.27 -8.85 6.23
N LEU A 131 6.99 -8.32 7.41
CA LEU A 131 7.99 -8.21 8.49
C LEU A 131 8.35 -9.57 9.07
N TYR A 132 7.41 -10.52 9.17
CA TYR A 132 7.67 -11.82 9.80
C TYR A 132 8.75 -12.64 9.09
N ALA A 133 8.84 -12.55 7.77
CA ALA A 133 9.82 -13.31 7.00
C ALA A 133 11.27 -12.90 7.28
N VAL A 134 11.48 -11.75 7.93
CA VAL A 134 12.80 -11.24 8.32
C VAL A 134 12.85 -10.81 9.79
N ALA A 135 11.89 -11.28 10.59
CA ALA A 135 11.82 -11.05 12.03
C ALA A 135 12.47 -12.20 12.81
N ASN A 136 12.74 -11.95 14.09
CA ASN A 136 13.09 -13.01 15.01
C ASN A 136 11.96 -14.07 15.03
N PRO A 137 12.27 -15.36 14.88
CA PRO A 137 11.29 -16.44 14.91
C PRO A 137 10.35 -16.44 16.12
N GLU A 138 10.80 -15.96 17.28
CA GLU A 138 9.95 -15.85 18.47
C GLU A 138 8.72 -14.97 18.26
N SER A 139 8.79 -13.99 17.35
CA SER A 139 7.68 -13.09 17.06
C SER A 139 6.43 -13.83 16.59
N LEU A 140 6.57 -14.89 15.79
CA LEU A 140 5.43 -15.68 15.30
C LEU A 140 4.62 -16.29 16.46
N SER A 141 5.33 -16.79 17.47
CA SER A 141 4.71 -17.42 18.64
C SER A 141 3.98 -16.42 19.53
N LYS A 142 4.59 -15.26 19.77
CA LYS A 142 4.01 -14.17 20.58
C LYS A 142 2.78 -13.56 19.90
N ASP A 143 2.80 -13.54 18.57
CA ASP A 143 1.78 -12.92 17.76
C ASP A 143 0.65 -13.90 17.34
N ASN A 144 0.62 -15.12 17.90
CA ASN A 144 -0.37 -16.15 17.57
C ASN A 144 -0.54 -16.35 16.05
N PHE A 145 0.59 -16.42 15.33
CA PHE A 145 0.59 -16.54 13.88
C PHE A 145 0.07 -17.91 13.44
N LEU A 146 -0.99 -17.92 12.64
CA LEU A 146 -1.65 -19.12 12.14
C LEU A 146 -1.88 -19.00 10.64
N VAL A 147 -1.69 -20.11 9.93
CA VAL A 147 -2.04 -20.24 8.51
C VAL A 147 -2.81 -21.52 8.32
N ASN A 148 -4.02 -21.39 7.79
CA ASN A 148 -4.88 -22.50 7.42
C ASN A 148 -5.02 -22.55 5.90
N GLN A 149 -5.10 -23.77 5.35
CA GLN A 149 -5.36 -23.97 3.93
C GLN A 149 -6.51 -24.97 3.74
N GLU A 150 -7.50 -24.56 2.96
CA GLU A 150 -8.64 -25.36 2.52
C GLU A 150 -8.60 -25.45 0.99
N GLY A 151 -8.25 -26.61 0.43
CA GLY A 151 -7.97 -26.70 -1.00
C GLY A 151 -6.78 -25.81 -1.38
N LYS A 152 -7.00 -24.76 -2.18
CA LYS A 152 -6.00 -23.71 -2.47
C LYS A 152 -6.25 -22.41 -1.72
N LYS A 153 -7.37 -22.28 -1.02
CA LYS A 153 -7.70 -21.11 -0.23
C LYS A 153 -6.79 -21.05 0.99
N VAL A 154 -6.10 -19.93 1.17
CA VAL A 154 -5.20 -19.67 2.29
C VAL A 154 -5.79 -18.57 3.17
N THR A 155 -5.88 -18.85 4.47
CA THR A 155 -6.27 -17.89 5.50
C THR A 155 -5.12 -17.72 6.47
N ILE A 156 -4.64 -16.48 6.63
CA ILE A 156 -3.55 -16.12 7.55
C ILE A 156 -4.13 -15.25 8.65
N THR A 157 -3.87 -15.58 9.91
CA THR A 157 -4.27 -14.77 11.06
C THR A 157 -3.09 -14.54 12.00
N PHE A 158 -2.99 -13.34 12.56
CA PHE A 158 -1.98 -13.01 13.57
C PHE A 158 -2.35 -11.74 14.33
N SER A 159 -1.81 -11.57 15.53
CA SER A 159 -1.93 -10.39 16.38
C SER A 159 -0.57 -9.73 16.53
N HIS A 160 -0.39 -8.52 16.01
CA HIS A 160 0.86 -7.78 16.20
C HIS A 160 0.58 -6.48 16.94
N ARG A 161 1.15 -6.34 18.15
CA ARG A 161 0.85 -5.24 19.08
C ARG A 161 -0.65 -5.20 19.39
N GLU A 162 -1.28 -4.04 19.25
CA GLU A 162 -2.70 -3.82 19.52
C GLU A 162 -3.63 -4.26 18.38
N ASN A 163 -3.12 -4.80 17.27
CA ASN A 163 -3.95 -5.14 16.11
C ASN A 163 -3.94 -6.64 15.82
N SER A 164 -5.10 -7.21 15.54
CA SER A 164 -5.25 -8.52 14.93
C SER A 164 -5.53 -8.37 13.44
N TYR A 165 -4.91 -9.21 12.62
CA TYR A 165 -5.03 -9.19 11.18
C TYR A 165 -5.55 -10.53 10.69
N LYS A 166 -6.37 -10.49 9.65
CA LYS A 166 -6.80 -11.65 8.89
C LYS A 166 -6.59 -11.36 7.41
N ILE A 167 -5.97 -12.30 6.71
CA ILE A 167 -5.70 -12.20 5.27
C ILE A 167 -6.31 -13.44 4.62
N GLU A 168 -7.15 -13.24 3.63
CA GLU A 168 -7.87 -14.30 2.95
C GLU A 168 -7.59 -14.25 1.45
N SER A 169 -7.22 -15.41 0.89
CA SER A 169 -7.22 -15.62 -0.55
C SER A 169 -8.59 -16.12 -1.04
N ASP A 170 -8.79 -16.08 -2.35
CA ASP A 170 -9.86 -16.82 -3.01
C ASP A 170 -9.54 -18.34 -3.10
N GLU A 171 -10.47 -19.09 -3.69
CA GLU A 171 -10.37 -20.55 -3.94
C GLU A 171 -9.22 -20.96 -4.88
N ASN A 172 -8.53 -20.00 -5.48
CA ASN A 172 -7.36 -20.22 -6.32
C ASN A 172 -6.04 -19.82 -5.63
N GLY A 173 -6.10 -19.45 -4.35
CA GLY A 173 -4.93 -18.94 -3.63
C GLY A 173 -4.58 -17.50 -3.99
N ILE A 174 -5.51 -16.71 -4.56
CA ILE A 174 -5.25 -15.32 -4.95
C ILE A 174 -5.82 -14.35 -3.91
N ILE A 175 -4.96 -13.52 -3.34
CA ILE A 175 -5.32 -12.40 -2.49
C ILE A 175 -5.43 -11.14 -3.36
N ASN A 176 -6.60 -10.50 -3.31
CA ASN A 176 -6.81 -9.19 -3.94
C ASN A 176 -6.50 -8.09 -2.93
N VAL A 177 -5.53 -7.22 -3.21
CA VAL A 177 -4.85 -6.42 -2.18
C VAL A 177 -5.70 -5.36 -1.47
N PRO A 178 -6.77 -4.79 -2.03
CA PRO A 178 -7.71 -4.03 -1.23
C PRO A 178 -8.77 -4.89 -0.51
N GLN A 179 -9.07 -6.10 -0.97
CA GLN A 179 -10.25 -6.86 -0.53
C GLN A 179 -9.94 -8.01 0.43
N GLY A 180 -8.77 -8.63 0.31
CA GLY A 180 -8.39 -9.82 1.08
C GLY A 180 -7.74 -9.51 2.42
N PHE A 181 -7.83 -8.27 2.92
CA PHE A 181 -7.20 -7.84 4.16
C PHE A 181 -8.23 -7.32 5.14
N PHE A 182 -8.12 -7.80 6.38
CA PHE A 182 -9.01 -7.46 7.47
C PHE A 182 -8.20 -7.14 8.73
N ILE A 183 -8.73 -6.25 9.54
CA ILE A 183 -8.14 -5.79 10.80
C ILE A 183 -9.19 -5.80 11.90
N LYS A 184 -8.73 -6.10 13.10
CA LYS A 184 -9.45 -5.91 14.36
C LYS A 184 -8.52 -5.18 15.32
N ILE A 185 -8.92 -4.01 15.79
CA ILE A 185 -8.12 -3.20 16.71
C ILE A 185 -8.52 -3.60 18.14
N LYS A 186 -7.56 -4.05 18.95
CA LYS A 186 -7.78 -4.27 20.39
C LYS A 186 -7.83 -2.92 21.09
N GLU A 187 -8.66 -2.85 22.13
CA GLU A 187 -8.73 -1.70 23.03
C GLU A 187 -7.33 -1.27 23.47
N LYS A 188 -6.98 0.00 23.24
CA LYS A 188 -5.98 0.65 24.09
C LYS A 188 -6.64 0.71 25.47
N PRO A 189 -6.04 0.16 26.56
CA PRO A 189 -6.52 0.51 27.89
C PRO A 189 -6.46 2.03 27.96
N ALA A 190 -7.60 2.67 28.23
CA ALA A 190 -7.69 4.13 28.34
C ALA A 190 -6.48 4.60 29.16
N GLU A 191 -5.63 5.44 28.55
CA GLU A 191 -4.57 6.09 29.29
C GLU A 191 -5.24 6.75 30.48
N LYS A 192 -4.95 6.25 31.69
CA LYS A 192 -5.30 7.01 32.88
C LYS A 192 -4.72 8.40 32.66
N PRO A 193 -5.52 9.48 32.80
CA PRO A 193 -5.00 10.81 32.65
C PRO A 193 -3.75 10.91 33.51
N GLU A 194 -2.64 11.25 32.87
CA GLU A 194 -1.38 11.55 33.51
C GLU A 194 -1.72 12.53 34.64
N LYS A 195 -1.51 12.12 35.89
CA LYS A 195 -1.70 13.03 37.02
C LYS A 195 -0.66 14.12 36.84
N GLU A 196 -1.08 15.25 36.29
CA GLU A 196 -0.33 16.49 36.34
C GLU A 196 0.10 16.72 37.79
N VAL A 197 1.42 16.73 37.98
CA VAL A 197 2.02 17.21 39.21
C VAL A 197 1.66 18.70 39.30
N LYS A 198 0.69 19.01 40.17
CA LYS A 198 0.36 20.37 40.59
C LYS A 198 1.62 21.17 40.87
N THR A 199 1.80 22.27 40.14
CA THR A 199 2.40 23.48 40.70
C THR A 199 1.38 24.59 40.50
N GLU A 200 0.85 25.09 41.61
CA GLU A 200 -0.15 26.15 41.67
C GLU A 200 0.47 27.49 41.22
N GLU A 201 -0.25 28.26 40.39
CA GLU A 201 -0.66 29.64 40.74
C GLU A 201 -1.64 30.27 39.72
N LYS A 202 -2.86 30.51 40.20
CA LYS A 202 -3.79 31.64 39.99
C LYS A 202 -4.25 32.15 38.60
N LYS A 203 -5.59 32.06 38.47
CA LYS A 203 -6.60 33.09 38.12
C LYS A 203 -6.91 33.45 36.66
N ASP A 204 -8.15 33.11 36.30
CA ASP A 204 -9.25 33.96 35.77
C ASP A 204 -9.99 33.29 34.59
N GLU A 205 -11.32 33.41 34.65
CA GLU A 205 -12.36 32.67 33.93
C GLU A 205 -12.42 32.97 32.42
N ALA A 206 -12.57 31.93 31.59
CA ALA A 206 -13.45 31.91 30.43
C ALA A 206 -13.66 30.46 29.97
N GLU A 207 -14.93 30.07 29.83
CA GLU A 207 -15.40 28.74 29.45
C GLU A 207 -14.77 28.23 28.13
N ALA A 208 -14.02 27.14 28.22
CA ALA A 208 -13.76 26.28 27.07
C ALA A 208 -14.59 25.00 27.24
N VAL A 209 -15.65 24.90 26.44
CA VAL A 209 -16.38 23.66 26.22
C VAL A 209 -15.36 22.62 25.77
N THR A 210 -14.99 21.72 26.68
CA THR A 210 -14.16 20.58 26.32
C THR A 210 -15.11 19.62 25.62
N GLU A 211 -15.03 19.57 24.30
CA GLU A 211 -15.68 18.53 23.51
C GLU A 211 -15.07 17.20 23.99
N GLU A 212 -15.82 16.48 24.83
CA GLU A 212 -15.45 15.16 25.29
C GLU A 212 -15.23 14.30 24.05
N ALA A 213 -13.97 13.90 23.82
CA ALA A 213 -13.62 12.97 22.76
C ALA A 213 -14.45 11.70 22.97
N LYS A 214 -15.46 11.51 22.10
CA LYS A 214 -16.30 10.33 22.06
C LYS A 214 -15.39 9.10 22.07
N PRO A 215 -15.53 8.17 23.03
CA PRO A 215 -14.71 6.97 23.04
C PRO A 215 -14.92 6.24 21.71
N GLU A 216 -13.83 6.04 20.95
CA GLU A 216 -13.86 5.31 19.69
C GLU A 216 -14.44 3.90 19.96
N GLU A 217 -15.47 3.57 19.19
CA GLU A 217 -16.24 2.35 19.32
C GLU A 217 -15.35 1.11 19.14
N VAL A 218 -15.39 0.20 20.10
CA VAL A 218 -14.55 -1.00 20.18
C VAL A 218 -14.88 -1.94 19.02
N GLN A 219 -13.88 -2.27 18.18
CA GLN A 219 -14.07 -3.24 17.09
C GLN A 219 -13.90 -4.67 17.62
N THR A 220 -15.01 -5.35 17.89
CA THR A 220 -15.02 -6.74 18.37
C THR A 220 -14.87 -7.77 17.23
N GLU A 221 -15.15 -7.38 15.99
CA GLU A 221 -15.11 -8.23 14.80
C GLU A 221 -14.03 -7.79 13.79
N PHE A 222 -13.61 -8.70 12.91
CA PHE A 222 -12.71 -8.36 11.81
C PHE A 222 -13.45 -7.52 10.77
N GLN A 223 -13.00 -6.29 10.60
CA GLN A 223 -13.47 -5.41 9.53
C GLN A 223 -12.45 -5.39 8.40
N LYS A 224 -12.88 -4.98 7.22
CA LYS A 224 -11.96 -4.82 6.08
C LYS A 224 -10.92 -3.74 6.40
N ASP A 225 -9.65 -4.01 6.08
CA ASP A 225 -8.53 -3.07 6.27
C ASP A 225 -8.61 -1.99 5.18
N GLN A 226 -9.53 -1.04 5.38
CA GLN A 226 -9.81 0.01 4.41
C GLN A 226 -8.71 1.09 4.44
N PRO A 227 -8.28 1.58 3.27
CA PRO A 227 -7.40 2.74 3.20
C PRO A 227 -8.10 3.98 3.78
N LEU A 228 -7.32 4.88 4.39
CA LEU A 228 -7.82 6.14 4.94
C LEU A 228 -8.44 7.02 3.85
N ASP A 229 -9.45 7.79 4.23
CA ASP A 229 -10.22 8.56 3.25
C ASP A 229 -9.42 9.67 2.55
N SER A 230 -8.44 10.20 3.27
CA SER A 230 -7.51 11.22 2.79
C SER A 230 -6.52 10.73 1.73
N LEU A 231 -6.47 9.43 1.42
CA LEU A 231 -5.55 8.88 0.42
C LEU A 231 -6.06 9.11 -1.00
N THR A 232 -5.28 9.83 -1.80
CA THR A 232 -5.54 10.05 -3.23
C THR A 232 -5.19 8.84 -4.11
N ALA A 233 -4.38 7.92 -3.59
CA ALA A 233 -3.92 6.74 -4.29
C ALA A 233 -3.72 5.56 -3.33
N ILE A 234 -4.03 4.35 -3.81
CA ILE A 234 -3.92 3.11 -3.04
C ILE A 234 -3.22 2.03 -3.87
N PHE A 235 -2.65 1.04 -3.19
CA PHE A 235 -2.13 -0.13 -3.87
C PHE A 235 -3.24 -1.12 -4.23
N LYS A 236 -3.35 -1.47 -5.51
CA LYS A 236 -4.20 -2.55 -6.01
C LYS A 236 -3.36 -3.62 -6.69
N GLY A 237 -3.85 -4.86 -6.71
CA GLY A 237 -3.14 -5.95 -7.34
C GLY A 237 -3.51 -7.30 -6.78
N LYS A 238 -2.82 -8.32 -7.27
CA LYS A 238 -3.05 -9.72 -6.90
C LYS A 238 -1.75 -10.32 -6.39
N LEU A 239 -1.84 -11.01 -5.26
CA LEU A 239 -0.77 -11.82 -4.70
C LEU A 239 -1.23 -13.27 -4.67
N THR A 240 -0.39 -14.19 -5.09
CA THR A 240 -0.63 -15.63 -4.95
C THR A 240 -0.05 -16.08 -3.61
N ALA A 241 -0.92 -16.63 -2.77
CA ALA A 241 -0.57 -17.30 -1.52
C ALA A 241 -0.59 -18.82 -1.74
N ASN A 242 0.36 -19.51 -1.12
CA ASN A 242 0.41 -20.96 -1.11
C ASN A 242 1.04 -21.42 0.21
N LEU A 243 0.47 -22.43 0.86
CA LEU A 243 1.06 -23.11 2.00
C LEU A 243 1.36 -24.57 1.61
N THR A 244 2.62 -24.96 1.75
CA THR A 244 3.04 -26.35 1.56
C THR A 244 2.66 -27.20 2.77
N ASN A 245 2.57 -28.52 2.60
CA ASN A 245 2.34 -29.47 3.71
C ASN A 245 3.39 -29.35 4.83
N GLU A 246 4.60 -28.90 4.48
CA GLU A 246 5.69 -28.67 5.42
C GLU A 246 5.48 -27.43 6.30
N GLY A 247 4.54 -26.54 5.94
CA GLY A 247 4.31 -25.28 6.66
C GLY A 247 5.06 -24.09 6.07
N ILE A 248 5.53 -24.20 4.83
CA ILE A 248 6.16 -23.07 4.13
C ILE A 248 5.07 -22.26 3.44
N LEU A 249 4.82 -21.05 3.97
CA LEU A 249 3.97 -20.04 3.35
C LEU A 249 4.78 -19.27 2.30
N THR A 250 4.21 -19.09 1.13
CA THR A 250 4.73 -18.18 0.10
C THR A 250 3.70 -17.14 -0.28
N LEU A 251 4.17 -15.93 -0.57
CA LEU A 251 3.33 -14.85 -1.09
C LEU A 251 4.07 -14.14 -2.22
N LYS A 252 3.54 -14.20 -3.44
CA LYS A 252 4.20 -13.64 -4.63
C LYS A 252 3.24 -12.85 -5.50
N GLY A 253 3.67 -11.72 -6.05
CA GLY A 253 2.86 -11.01 -7.02
C GLY A 253 3.27 -9.57 -7.25
N LYS A 254 2.40 -8.84 -7.93
CA LYS A 254 2.62 -7.42 -8.27
C LYS A 254 1.45 -6.58 -7.79
N ILE A 255 1.78 -5.49 -7.13
CA ILE A 255 0.83 -4.45 -6.72
C ILE A 255 1.23 -3.15 -7.39
N LYS A 256 0.25 -2.31 -7.70
CA LYS A 256 0.42 -1.06 -8.41
C LYS A 256 -0.27 0.05 -7.66
N VAL A 257 0.31 1.24 -7.69
CA VAL A 257 -0.35 2.45 -7.21
C VAL A 257 -1.38 2.87 -8.25
N GLU A 258 -2.62 2.99 -7.81
CA GLU A 258 -3.74 3.47 -8.61
C GLU A 258 -4.45 4.62 -7.90
N LYS A 259 -5.06 5.53 -8.67
CA LYS A 259 -5.92 6.58 -8.11
C LYS A 259 -7.02 5.91 -7.30
N ARG A 260 -7.31 6.46 -6.12
CA ARG A 260 -8.52 6.09 -5.40
C ARG A 260 -9.70 6.65 -6.17
N GLU A 261 -10.60 5.78 -6.62
CA GLU A 261 -11.88 6.23 -7.15
C GLU A 261 -12.64 6.78 -5.95
N GLU A 262 -12.98 8.06 -5.97
CA GLU A 262 -13.94 8.62 -5.02
C GLU A 262 -15.23 7.85 -5.25
N ASP A 263 -15.72 7.18 -4.21
CA ASP A 263 -17.06 6.60 -4.23
C ASP A 263 -18.00 7.78 -4.51
N LYS A 264 -18.49 7.86 -5.74
CA LYS A 264 -19.56 8.77 -6.11
C LYS A 264 -20.81 8.25 -5.42
N GLU A 265 -20.95 8.54 -4.13
CA GLU A 265 -22.24 8.46 -3.47
C GLU A 265 -23.15 9.45 -4.21
N SER A 266 -24.07 8.86 -4.96
CA SER A 266 -25.16 9.54 -5.63
C SER A 266 -25.93 10.38 -4.60
N LYS A 267 -25.91 11.70 -4.81
CA LYS A 267 -26.88 12.63 -4.23
C LYS A 267 -28.32 12.19 -4.52
#